data_AF-A0A716SZY3-F1
#
_entry.id   AF-A0A716SZY3-F1
#
_cell.length_a   1.000
_cell.length_b   1.000
_cell.length_c   1.000
_cell.angle_alpha   90.00
_cell.angle_beta   90.00
_cell.angle_gamma   90.00
#
_symmetry.space_group_name_H-M   'P 1'
#
loop_
_entity.id
_entity.type
_entity.pdbx_description
1 polymer ?
#
loop_
_entity_poly.entity_id
_entity_poly.type
_entity_poly.pdbx_seq_one_letter_code
_entity_poly.pdbx_strand_id
1 'polypeptide(L)'
;MNNSLSQATNGLLMQLVMDLKSGYLRRCESLGLAREEMQMLQGLTIEEIHYLSNSEVSVIRLDINHENLLRMLQQARTEQKRLQRIDRALALGGSIELMAFYFGLSSVDVAARRRIAGIDVRPGRGITLSDEESAELWRLWQKSGITDVESADGLDVMMLAAEQMNIPLTAIWHAVRGWCADRQTEPVRNAS
;
A
#
# COMPACT_ATOMS: atom_id res chain seq x y z
N MET A 1 -27.63 28.51 3.93
CA MET A 1 -26.43 28.04 3.21
C MET A 1 -26.50 26.52 2.90
N ASN A 2 -27.71 25.94 2.69
CA ASN A 2 -27.89 24.50 2.41
C ASN A 2 -28.12 24.17 0.92
N ASN A 3 -28.27 25.17 0.04
CA ASN A 3 -28.65 24.92 -1.36
C ASN A 3 -27.58 24.13 -2.13
N SER A 4 -26.29 24.21 -1.77
CA SER A 4 -25.24 23.42 -2.42
C SER A 4 -25.34 21.93 -2.12
N LEU A 5 -25.69 21.56 -0.89
CA LEU A 5 -25.87 20.16 -0.50
C LEU A 5 -27.14 19.58 -1.12
N SER A 6 -28.25 20.33 -1.07
CA SER A 6 -29.50 19.93 -1.73
C SER A 6 -29.30 19.74 -3.24
N GLN A 7 -28.57 20.65 -3.92
CA GLN A 7 -28.23 20.50 -5.34
C GLN A 7 -27.36 19.27 -5.62
N ALA A 8 -26.34 19.01 -4.79
CA ALA A 8 -25.50 17.81 -4.95
C ALA A 8 -26.32 16.52 -4.76
N THR A 9 -27.23 16.49 -3.78
CA THR A 9 -28.11 15.34 -3.55
C THR A 9 -29.14 15.15 -4.65
N ASN A 10 -29.65 16.24 -5.23
CA ASN A 10 -30.56 16.18 -6.39
C ASN A 10 -29.81 15.64 -7.63
N GLY A 11 -28.54 16.00 -7.80
CA GLY A 11 -27.67 15.39 -8.81
C GLY A 11 -27.51 13.88 -8.64
N LEU A 12 -27.34 13.41 -7.39
CA LEU A 12 -27.28 11.97 -7.11
C LEU A 12 -28.62 11.27 -7.41
N LEU A 13 -29.75 11.88 -7.05
CA LEU A 13 -31.08 11.38 -7.39
C LEU A 13 -31.26 11.26 -8.91
N MET A 14 -30.80 12.25 -9.67
CA MET A 14 -30.86 12.18 -11.14
C MET A 14 -29.97 11.08 -11.70
N GLN A 15 -28.77 10.91 -11.15
CA GLN A 15 -27.92 9.80 -11.54
C GLN A 15 -28.62 8.46 -11.29
N LEU A 16 -29.30 8.29 -10.15
CA LEU A 16 -30.09 7.09 -9.83
C LEU A 16 -31.25 6.87 -10.82
N VAL A 17 -31.99 7.93 -11.19
CA VAL A 17 -33.07 7.83 -12.19
C VAL A 17 -32.51 7.42 -13.55
N MET A 18 -31.36 7.97 -13.96
CA MET A 18 -30.70 7.59 -15.20
C MET A 18 -30.19 6.14 -15.14
N ASP A 19 -29.59 5.74 -14.02
CA ASP A 19 -29.13 4.36 -13.80
C ASP A 19 -30.30 3.37 -13.88
N LEU A 20 -31.47 3.71 -13.32
CA LEU A 20 -32.70 2.93 -13.45
C LEU A 20 -33.17 2.83 -14.90
N LYS A 21 -33.21 3.95 -15.63
CA LYS A 21 -33.58 3.97 -17.06
C LYS A 21 -32.60 3.19 -17.93
N SER A 22 -31.33 3.12 -17.54
CA SER A 22 -30.28 2.31 -18.20
C SER A 22 -30.26 0.84 -17.79
N GLY A 23 -31.10 0.42 -16.83
CA GLY A 23 -31.23 -0.99 -16.40
C GLY A 23 -30.30 -1.42 -15.27
N TYR A 24 -29.62 -0.50 -14.58
CA TYR A 24 -28.73 -0.79 -13.44
C TYR A 24 -29.50 -1.00 -12.12
N LEU A 25 -30.49 -1.89 -12.13
CA LEU A 25 -31.39 -2.16 -11.00
C LEU A 25 -30.64 -2.58 -9.73
N ARG A 26 -29.66 -3.49 -9.85
CA ARG A 26 -28.86 -3.98 -8.70
C ARG A 26 -28.10 -2.87 -7.98
N ARG A 27 -27.64 -1.85 -8.71
CA ARG A 27 -26.93 -0.71 -8.14
C ARG A 27 -27.88 0.15 -7.32
N CYS A 28 -29.09 0.37 -7.82
CA CYS A 28 -30.13 1.14 -7.14
C CYS A 28 -30.59 0.43 -5.86
N GLU A 29 -30.77 -0.90 -5.91
CA GLU A 29 -31.04 -1.72 -4.73
C GLU A 29 -29.91 -1.64 -3.69
N SER A 30 -28.64 -1.70 -4.13
CA SER A 30 -27.49 -1.60 -3.21
C SER A 30 -27.35 -0.23 -2.54
N LEU A 31 -27.95 0.81 -3.12
CA LEU A 31 -27.99 2.16 -2.57
C LEU A 31 -29.20 2.36 -1.63
N GLY A 32 -30.06 1.36 -1.47
CA GLY A 32 -31.16 1.35 -0.51
C GLY A 32 -32.52 1.75 -1.09
N LEU A 33 -32.67 1.87 -2.42
CA LEU A 33 -33.97 2.11 -3.04
C LEU A 33 -34.86 0.86 -2.94
N ALA A 34 -36.06 1.03 -2.38
CA ALA A 34 -37.08 -0.01 -2.38
C ALA A 34 -37.63 -0.23 -3.79
N ARG A 35 -38.22 -1.41 -4.03
CA ARG A 35 -38.74 -1.77 -5.36
C ARG A 35 -39.85 -0.84 -5.82
N GLU A 36 -40.71 -0.43 -4.89
CA GLU A 36 -41.82 0.48 -5.13
C GLU A 36 -41.30 1.88 -5.54
N GLU A 37 -40.25 2.36 -4.87
CA GLU A 37 -39.60 3.63 -5.18
C GLU A 37 -38.93 3.59 -6.56
N MET A 38 -38.28 2.48 -6.91
CA MET A 38 -37.70 2.29 -8.25
C MET A 38 -38.74 2.35 -9.36
N GLN A 39 -39.94 1.75 -9.15
CA GLN A 39 -41.04 1.82 -10.11
C GLN A 39 -41.56 3.25 -10.28
N MET A 40 -41.72 3.99 -9.17
CA MET A 40 -42.13 5.39 -9.21
C MET A 40 -41.10 6.25 -9.97
N LEU A 41 -39.81 6.10 -9.66
CA LEU A 41 -38.73 6.83 -10.31
C LEU A 41 -38.61 6.52 -11.82
N GLN A 42 -38.89 5.29 -12.22
CA GLN A 42 -38.87 4.88 -13.63
C GLN A 42 -40.02 5.52 -14.45
N GLY A 43 -41.17 5.75 -13.81
CA GLY A 43 -42.36 6.35 -14.42
C GLY A 43 -42.35 7.88 -14.47
N LEU A 44 -41.35 8.55 -13.91
CA LEU A 44 -41.30 10.01 -13.85
C LEU A 44 -41.26 10.67 -15.24
N THR A 45 -42.11 11.67 -15.39
CA THR A 45 -42.13 12.58 -16.53
C THR A 45 -41.00 13.62 -16.45
N ILE A 46 -40.74 14.31 -17.55
CA ILE A 46 -39.71 15.37 -17.62
C ILE A 46 -40.05 16.52 -16.66
N GLU A 47 -41.34 16.85 -16.50
CA GLU A 47 -41.79 17.92 -15.63
C GLU A 47 -41.57 17.58 -14.15
N GLU A 48 -41.86 16.35 -13.75
CA GLU A 48 -41.63 15.87 -12.37
C GLU A 48 -40.13 15.78 -12.06
N ILE A 49 -39.32 15.34 -13.03
CA ILE A 49 -37.85 15.37 -12.95
C ILE A 49 -37.36 16.80 -12.74
N HIS A 50 -37.85 17.76 -13.53
CA HIS A 50 -37.49 19.17 -13.39
C HIS A 50 -37.91 19.75 -12.03
N TYR A 51 -39.09 19.37 -11.53
CA TYR A 51 -39.56 19.76 -10.19
C TYR A 51 -38.65 19.22 -9.09
N LEU A 52 -38.32 17.93 -9.12
CA LEU A 52 -37.42 17.30 -8.14
C LEU A 52 -36.00 17.90 -8.18
N SER A 53 -35.48 18.21 -9.36
CA SER A 53 -34.16 18.81 -9.52
C SER A 53 -34.03 20.18 -8.86
N ASN A 54 -35.11 20.97 -8.89
CA ASN A 54 -35.16 22.33 -8.35
C ASN A 54 -35.70 22.40 -6.91
N SER A 55 -36.04 21.25 -6.31
CA SER A 55 -36.48 21.18 -4.92
C SER A 55 -35.35 21.59 -3.97
N GLU A 56 -35.67 22.46 -3.01
CA GLU A 56 -34.74 22.83 -1.93
C GLU A 56 -34.64 21.75 -0.85
N VAL A 57 -35.57 20.79 -0.83
CA VAL A 57 -35.63 19.68 0.12
C VAL A 57 -34.83 18.50 -0.43
N SER A 58 -33.80 18.09 0.31
CA SER A 58 -33.02 16.91 -0.01
C SER A 58 -33.72 15.64 0.47
N VAL A 59 -33.87 14.67 -0.45
CA VAL A 59 -34.39 13.33 -0.15
C VAL A 59 -33.28 12.40 0.36
N ILE A 60 -32.01 12.79 0.18
CA ILE A 60 -30.84 11.94 0.43
C ILE A 60 -30.03 12.51 1.58
N ARG A 61 -29.86 11.69 2.63
CA ARG A 61 -28.92 12.00 3.71
C ARG A 61 -27.55 11.44 3.36
N LEU A 62 -26.58 12.33 3.15
CA LEU A 62 -25.18 11.95 3.00
C LEU A 62 -24.49 12.07 4.36
N ASP A 63 -23.99 10.94 4.87
CA ASP A 63 -23.15 10.89 6.07
C ASP A 63 -21.79 10.30 5.70
N ILE A 64 -20.72 10.90 6.22
CA ILE A 64 -19.37 10.39 6.01
C ILE A 64 -19.03 9.51 7.20
N ASN A 65 -18.84 8.21 6.96
CA ASN A 65 -18.29 7.33 7.98
C ASN A 65 -16.81 7.69 8.23
N HIS A 66 -16.60 8.54 9.23
CA HIS A 66 -15.28 9.07 9.58
C HIS A 66 -14.29 7.98 10.01
N GLU A 67 -14.76 6.92 10.67
CA GLU A 67 -13.91 5.80 11.09
C GLU A 67 -13.35 5.05 9.87
N ASN A 68 -14.21 4.70 8.92
CA ASN A 68 -13.80 4.00 7.70
C ASN A 68 -12.89 4.90 6.86
N LEU A 69 -13.21 6.18 6.73
CA LEU A 69 -12.37 7.14 6.02
C LEU A 69 -10.96 7.20 6.63
N LEU A 70 -10.86 7.33 7.95
CA LEU A 70 -9.56 7.37 8.63
C LEU A 70 -8.77 6.07 8.45
N ARG A 71 -9.44 4.91 8.55
CA ARG A 71 -8.80 3.60 8.30
C ARG A 71 -8.28 3.48 6.88
N MET A 72 -9.07 3.87 5.88
CA MET A 72 -8.67 3.86 4.47
C MET A 72 -7.48 4.80 4.23
N LEU A 73 -7.48 6.00 4.82
CA LEU A 73 -6.36 6.95 4.70
C LEU A 73 -5.08 6.40 5.34
N GLN A 74 -5.18 5.76 6.50
CA GLN A 74 -4.04 5.12 7.16
C GLN A 74 -3.49 3.96 6.31
N GLN A 75 -4.37 3.10 5.79
CA GLN A 75 -3.98 2.00 4.92
C GLN A 75 -3.31 2.48 3.64
N ALA A 76 -3.85 3.53 3.00
CA ALA A 76 -3.25 4.14 1.81
C ALA A 76 -1.83 4.66 2.09
N ARG A 77 -1.62 5.32 3.24
CA ARG A 77 -0.28 5.79 3.64
C ARG A 77 0.68 4.64 3.92
N THR A 78 0.22 3.58 4.57
CA THR A 78 1.04 2.39 4.83
C THR A 78 1.44 1.71 3.53
N GLU A 79 0.51 1.57 2.58
CA GLU A 79 0.80 0.97 1.27
C GLU A 79 1.77 1.85 0.45
N GLN A 80 1.60 3.18 0.50
CA GLN A 80 2.54 4.09 -0.14
C GLN A 80 3.97 3.94 0.43
N LYS A 81 4.11 3.85 1.76
CA LYS A 81 5.42 3.59 2.39
C LYS A 81 5.99 2.24 1.97
N ARG A 82 5.16 1.20 1.88
CA ARG A 82 5.57 -0.13 1.41
C ARG A 82 6.11 -0.08 -0.02
N LEU A 83 5.42 0.62 -0.92
CA LEU A 83 5.87 0.81 -2.30
C LEU A 83 7.20 1.58 -2.38
N GLN A 84 7.35 2.64 -1.60
CA GLN A 84 8.62 3.39 -1.51
C GLN A 84 9.78 2.50 -1.04
N ARG A 85 9.56 1.65 -0.03
CA ARG A 85 10.57 0.68 0.43
C ARG A 85 10.94 -0.33 -0.65
N ILE A 86 9.96 -0.82 -1.43
CA ILE A 86 10.23 -1.70 -2.57
C ILE A 86 11.14 -1.02 -3.58
N ASP A 87 10.80 0.19 -4.01
CA ASP A 87 11.54 0.89 -5.05
C ASP A 87 12.95 1.26 -4.56
N ARG A 88 13.09 1.66 -3.29
CA ARG A 88 14.39 1.90 -2.64
C ARG A 88 15.23 0.62 -2.57
N ALA A 89 14.66 -0.50 -2.12
CA ALA A 89 15.36 -1.77 -2.05
C ALA A 89 15.84 -2.24 -3.43
N LEU A 90 15.04 -2.04 -4.47
CA LEU A 90 15.43 -2.33 -5.85
C LEU A 90 16.58 -1.45 -6.33
N ALA A 91 16.50 -0.13 -6.08
CA ALA A 91 17.56 0.82 -6.45
C ALA A 91 18.90 0.50 -5.76
N LEU A 92 18.86 -0.01 -4.53
CA LEU A 92 20.04 -0.44 -3.78
C LEU A 92 20.54 -1.84 -4.16
N GLY A 93 20.00 -2.46 -5.22
CA GLY A 93 20.46 -3.76 -5.69
C GLY A 93 19.94 -4.94 -4.85
N GLY A 94 18.75 -4.84 -4.28
CA GLY A 94 18.07 -5.95 -3.60
C GLY A 94 17.78 -7.11 -4.56
N SER A 95 18.12 -8.34 -4.18
CA SER A 95 17.99 -9.56 -4.98
C SER A 95 16.54 -10.03 -5.08
N ILE A 96 16.23 -10.91 -6.04
CA ILE A 96 14.89 -11.51 -6.15
C ILE A 96 14.51 -12.24 -4.85
N GLU A 97 15.47 -12.92 -4.21
CA GLU A 97 15.26 -13.60 -2.92
C GLU A 97 14.90 -12.61 -1.81
N LEU A 98 15.63 -11.50 -1.69
CA LEU A 98 15.35 -10.44 -0.71
C LEU A 98 13.96 -9.84 -0.94
N MET A 99 13.64 -9.55 -2.20
CA MET A 99 12.34 -8.95 -2.56
C MET A 99 11.17 -9.92 -2.29
N ALA A 100 11.37 -11.21 -2.52
CA ALA A 100 10.38 -12.23 -2.19
C ALA A 100 10.20 -12.35 -0.67
N PHE A 101 11.30 -12.30 0.09
CA PHE A 101 11.29 -12.43 1.55
C PHE A 101 10.55 -11.26 2.24
N TYR A 102 10.93 -10.01 1.96
CA TYR A 102 10.34 -8.85 2.65
C TYR A 102 9.01 -8.37 2.08
N PHE A 103 8.76 -8.60 0.79
CA PHE A 103 7.62 -7.99 0.09
C PHE A 103 6.69 -8.99 -0.59
N GLY A 104 7.00 -10.29 -0.55
CA GLY A 104 6.20 -11.33 -1.20
C GLY A 104 6.15 -11.21 -2.72
N LEU A 105 7.10 -10.49 -3.34
CA LEU A 105 7.10 -10.25 -4.78
C LEU A 105 7.62 -11.47 -5.54
N SER A 106 6.98 -11.77 -6.68
CA SER A 106 7.47 -12.81 -7.58
C SER A 106 8.71 -12.33 -8.37
N SER A 107 9.47 -13.27 -8.94
CA SER A 107 10.59 -12.95 -9.83
C SER A 107 10.15 -12.12 -11.05
N VAL A 108 8.93 -12.36 -11.55
CA VAL A 108 8.33 -11.63 -12.67
C VAL A 108 8.06 -10.17 -12.27
N ASP A 109 7.48 -9.94 -11.09
CA ASP A 109 7.20 -8.59 -10.59
C ASP A 109 8.49 -7.80 -10.37
N VAL A 110 9.51 -8.44 -9.81
CA VAL A 110 10.82 -7.82 -9.59
C VAL A 110 11.47 -7.44 -10.92
N ALA A 111 11.46 -8.34 -11.91
CA ALA A 111 12.02 -8.07 -13.23
C ALA A 111 11.27 -6.94 -13.96
N ALA A 112 9.93 -6.92 -13.88
CA ALA A 112 9.11 -5.87 -14.46
C ALA A 112 9.40 -4.50 -13.82
N ARG A 113 9.45 -4.43 -12.49
CA ARG A 113 9.76 -3.19 -11.75
C ARG A 113 11.16 -2.67 -12.05
N ARG A 114 12.17 -3.54 -12.10
CA ARG A 114 13.55 -3.15 -12.48
C ARG A 114 13.61 -2.57 -13.89
N ARG A 115 12.90 -3.18 -14.85
CA ARG A 115 12.81 -2.68 -16.22
C ARG A 115 12.18 -1.28 -16.28
N ILE A 116 11.10 -1.06 -15.53
CA ILE A 116 10.43 0.26 -15.46
C ILE A 116 11.36 1.30 -14.80
N ALA A 117 12.07 0.92 -13.75
CA ALA A 117 13.00 1.80 -13.03
C ALA A 117 14.32 2.06 -13.78
N GLY A 118 14.55 1.43 -14.94
CA GLY A 118 15.79 1.56 -15.70
C GLY A 118 17.01 0.97 -15.00
N ILE A 119 16.81 0.04 -14.06
CA ILE A 119 17.90 -0.60 -13.30
C ILE A 119 18.45 -1.75 -14.13
N ASP A 120 19.65 -1.57 -14.68
CA ASP A 120 20.36 -2.62 -15.40
C ASP A 120 21.11 -3.53 -14.42
N VAL A 121 20.65 -4.78 -14.30
CA VAL A 121 21.24 -5.75 -13.37
C VAL A 121 22.47 -6.33 -14.05
N ARG A 122 23.65 -5.84 -13.68
CA ARG A 122 24.91 -6.47 -14.12
C ARG A 122 24.95 -7.91 -13.58
N PRO A 123 24.98 -8.94 -14.45
CA PRO A 123 25.18 -10.31 -13.99
C PRO A 123 26.63 -10.44 -13.53
N GLY A 124 26.84 -10.49 -12.23
CA GLY A 124 28.16 -10.59 -11.62
C GLY A 124 28.10 -11.32 -10.29
N ARG A 125 29.19 -11.99 -9.93
CA ARG A 125 29.34 -12.67 -8.63
C ARG A 125 29.03 -11.67 -7.52
N GLY A 126 28.24 -12.10 -6.53
CA GLY A 126 27.86 -11.26 -5.40
C GLY A 126 29.09 -10.53 -4.83
N ILE A 127 28.93 -9.25 -4.51
CA ILE A 127 29.96 -8.49 -3.82
C ILE A 127 30.08 -9.13 -2.43
N THR A 128 31.21 -9.78 -2.17
CA THR A 128 31.57 -10.22 -0.83
C THR A 128 32.12 -9.01 -0.09
N LEU A 129 31.56 -8.70 1.07
CA LEU A 129 32.07 -7.64 1.94
C LEU A 129 33.53 -7.96 2.32
N SER A 130 34.37 -6.93 2.33
CA SER A 130 35.66 -7.01 3.01
C SER A 130 35.49 -7.10 4.52
N ASP A 131 36.55 -7.50 5.23
CA ASP A 131 36.53 -7.59 6.70
C ASP A 131 36.30 -6.21 7.34
N GLU A 132 36.84 -5.14 6.75
CA GLU A 132 36.65 -3.76 7.21
C GLU A 132 35.19 -3.29 7.04
N GLU A 133 34.59 -3.54 5.87
CA GLU A 133 33.18 -3.22 5.61
C GLU A 133 32.26 -4.04 6.52
N SER A 134 32.57 -5.32 6.74
CA SER A 134 31.81 -6.19 7.64
C SER A 134 31.84 -5.67 9.09
N ALA A 135 33.01 -5.23 9.56
CA ALA A 135 33.16 -4.69 10.91
C ALA A 135 32.39 -3.36 11.08
N GLU A 136 32.41 -2.49 10.07
CA GLU A 136 31.68 -1.22 10.12
C GLU A 136 30.16 -1.42 10.03
N LEU A 137 29.71 -2.32 9.16
CA LEU A 137 28.31 -2.72 9.07
C LEU A 137 27.81 -3.30 10.40
N TRP A 138 28.61 -4.13 11.07
CA TRP A 138 28.27 -4.70 12.37
C TRP A 138 28.09 -3.61 13.45
N ARG A 139 28.96 -2.60 13.48
CA ARG A 139 28.81 -1.46 14.40
C ARG A 139 27.55 -0.65 14.15
N LEU A 140 27.25 -0.36 12.88
CA LEU A 140 26.01 0.32 12.49
C LEU A 140 24.77 -0.49 12.91
N TRP A 141 24.80 -1.80 12.70
CA TRP A 141 23.74 -2.70 13.11
C TRP A 141 23.56 -2.75 14.63
N GLN A 142 24.64 -2.87 15.40
CA GLN A 142 24.55 -2.86 16.87
C GLN A 142 24.02 -1.53 17.41
N LYS A 143 24.39 -0.40 16.79
CA LYS A 143 23.95 0.94 17.19
C LYS A 143 22.46 1.16 16.93
N SER A 144 21.87 0.48 15.96
CA SER A 144 20.44 0.62 15.64
C SER A 144 19.53 -0.01 16.71
N GLY A 145 20.05 -0.95 17.51
CA GLY A 145 19.29 -1.61 18.58
C GLY A 145 18.16 -2.53 18.09
N ILE A 146 18.13 -2.85 16.79
CA ILE A 146 17.10 -3.72 16.21
C ILE A 146 17.44 -5.18 16.50
N THR A 147 16.50 -5.86 17.14
CA THR A 147 16.60 -7.30 17.46
C THR A 147 16.05 -8.19 16.35
N ASP A 148 15.09 -7.68 15.57
CA ASP A 148 14.44 -8.41 14.50
C ASP A 148 14.91 -7.95 13.12
N VAL A 149 15.77 -8.76 12.49
CA VAL A 149 16.28 -8.54 11.13
C VAL A 149 15.16 -8.58 10.10
N GLU A 150 14.14 -9.41 10.32
CA GLU A 150 13.07 -9.68 9.36
C GLU A 150 11.98 -8.59 9.40
N SER A 151 12.04 -7.71 10.39
CA SER A 151 11.16 -6.55 10.50
C SER A 151 11.40 -5.51 9.40
N ALA A 152 10.38 -4.71 9.12
CA ALA A 152 10.49 -3.61 8.18
C ALA A 152 11.49 -2.52 8.65
N ASP A 153 11.67 -2.37 9.96
CA ASP A 153 12.64 -1.44 10.54
C ASP A 153 14.07 -1.97 10.36
N GLY A 154 14.26 -3.29 10.49
CA GLY A 154 15.52 -3.96 10.17
C GLY A 154 15.93 -3.73 8.72
N LEU A 155 14.97 -3.88 7.78
CA LEU A 155 15.20 -3.58 6.37
C LEU A 155 15.58 -2.10 6.15
N ASP A 156 14.91 -1.15 6.80
CA ASP A 156 15.21 0.27 6.67
C ASP A 156 16.65 0.61 7.12
N VAL A 157 17.14 -0.05 8.18
CA VAL A 157 18.54 0.09 8.64
C VAL A 157 19.51 -0.53 7.65
N MET A 158 19.22 -1.71 7.10
CA MET A 158 20.05 -2.32 6.05
C MET A 158 20.12 -1.45 4.79
N MET A 159 19.00 -0.83 4.38
CA MET A 159 18.97 0.11 3.26
C MET A 159 19.80 1.37 3.55
N LEU A 160 19.74 1.89 4.76
CA LEU A 160 20.54 3.04 5.17
C LEU A 160 22.04 2.72 5.18
N ALA A 161 22.43 1.52 5.64
CA ALA A 161 23.82 1.06 5.57
C ALA A 161 24.28 0.88 4.11
N ALA A 162 23.43 0.34 3.24
CA ALA A 162 23.71 0.19 1.81
C ALA A 162 24.00 1.53 1.14
N GLU A 163 23.24 2.57 1.47
CA GLU A 163 23.45 3.93 0.97
C GLU A 163 24.74 4.55 1.50
N GLN A 164 25.02 4.40 2.79
CA GLN A 164 26.20 5.00 3.42
C GLN A 164 27.51 4.38 2.95
N MET A 165 27.51 3.05 2.79
CA MET A 165 28.70 2.30 2.39
C MET A 165 28.81 2.13 0.88
N ASN A 166 27.76 2.48 0.11
CA ASN A 166 27.65 2.27 -1.33
C ASN A 166 27.84 0.81 -1.75
N ILE A 167 27.27 -0.11 -0.97
CA ILE A 167 27.33 -1.57 -1.15
C ILE A 167 25.93 -2.08 -1.50
N PRO A 168 25.78 -3.07 -2.39
CA PRO A 168 24.47 -3.61 -2.72
C PRO A 168 23.77 -4.17 -1.47
N LEU A 169 22.48 -3.85 -1.33
CA LEU A 169 21.62 -4.28 -0.24
C LEU A 169 21.63 -5.79 -0.04
N THR A 170 21.76 -6.56 -1.12
CA THR A 170 21.86 -8.02 -1.07
C THR A 170 23.06 -8.50 -0.25
N ALA A 171 24.23 -7.87 -0.40
CA ALA A 171 25.44 -8.26 0.33
C ALA A 171 25.30 -7.99 1.84
N ILE A 172 24.77 -6.80 2.18
CA ILE A 172 24.47 -6.41 3.56
C ILE A 172 23.46 -7.37 4.20
N TRP A 173 22.40 -7.72 3.48
CA TRP A 173 21.38 -8.62 3.98
C TRP A 173 21.91 -10.03 4.29
N HIS A 174 22.78 -10.59 3.42
CA HIS A 174 23.40 -11.88 3.70
C HIS A 174 24.32 -11.84 4.91
N ALA A 175 25.10 -10.76 5.09
CA ALA A 175 25.98 -10.60 6.25
C ALA A 175 25.20 -10.48 7.56
N VAL A 176 24.16 -9.64 7.58
CA VAL A 176 23.30 -9.47 8.77
C VAL A 176 22.55 -10.76 9.12
N ARG A 177 22.02 -11.49 8.12
CA ARG A 177 21.41 -12.81 8.37
C ARG A 177 22.42 -13.83 8.90
N GLY A 178 23.66 -13.81 8.43
CA GLY A 178 24.73 -14.68 8.95
C GLY A 178 24.97 -14.47 10.45
N TRP A 179 25.13 -13.21 10.87
CA TRP A 179 25.36 -12.90 12.29
C TRP A 179 24.18 -13.23 13.21
N CYS A 180 22.95 -13.06 12.71
CA CYS A 180 21.76 -13.41 13.48
C CYS A 180 21.50 -14.92 13.53
N ALA A 181 21.88 -15.67 12.49
CA ALA A 181 21.87 -17.13 12.53
C ALA A 181 22.89 -17.68 13.53
N ASP A 182 24.10 -17.13 13.57
CA ASP A 182 25.15 -17.51 14.53
C ASP A 182 24.76 -17.20 16.00
N ARG A 183 23.98 -16.15 16.23
CA ARG A 183 23.43 -15.82 17.56
C ARG A 183 22.32 -16.76 18.02
N GLN A 184 21.61 -17.41 17.10
CA GLN A 184 20.58 -18.40 17.45
C GLN A 184 21.21 -19.78 17.75
N THR A 185 22.44 -20.03 17.32
CA THR A 185 23.18 -21.28 17.52
C THR A 185 24.19 -21.26 18.67
N GLU A 186 24.25 -20.21 19.49
CA GLU A 186 24.86 -20.29 20.82
C GLU A 186 23.84 -20.87 21.82
N PRO A 187 23.82 -22.19 22.08
CA PRO A 187 23.05 -22.70 23.20
C PRO A 187 23.66 -22.12 24.47
N VAL A 188 22.78 -21.69 25.37
CA VAL A 188 23.08 -21.38 26.76
C VAL A 188 23.91 -22.51 27.35
N ARG A 189 25.25 -22.39 27.30
CA ARG A 189 26.17 -23.16 28.12
C ARG A 189 26.12 -22.58 29.53
N ASN A 190 24.97 -22.76 30.19
CA ASN A 190 24.91 -22.58 31.63
C ASN A 190 25.53 -23.81 32.28
N ALA A 191 26.64 -23.50 32.95
CA ALA A 191 27.35 -24.33 33.88
C ALA A 191 26.43 -24.98 34.92
N SER A 192 26.69 -26.25 35.23
CA SER A 192 26.58 -26.86 36.56
C SER A 192 27.55 -28.03 36.61
#